data_AF-A0A4Y9R6X5-F1
#
_entry.id   AF-A0A4Y9R6X5-F1
#
_cell.length_a   1.000
_cell.length_b   1.000
_cell.length_c   1.000
_cell.angle_alpha   90.00
_cell.angle_beta   90.00
_cell.angle_gamma   90.00
#
_symmetry.space_group_name_H-M   'P 1'
#
loop_
_entity.id
_entity.type
_entity.pdbx_description
1 polymer ?
#
loop_
_entity_poly.entity_id
_entity_poly.type
_entity_poly.pdbx_seq_one_letter_code
_entity_poly.pdbx_strand_id
1 'polypeptide(L)'
;MDGIAQPISAATARCLAASAGIIPLVLGGDSVPLDLGRSQRLFSRSQKVALAERDGGCAFPGCTRPPQFCDAHHIRWWDRHHGRTDLANGVLLCSYHHHLLHREGWVIEVIDNRTWFTPPAHVYLAQRPRPGNNLRRLLLRPVVPGAEENDAGALGAAGDVVPAGSAGEQAA
;
A
#
# COMPACT_ATOMS: atom_id res chain seq x y z
N MET A 1 34.13 -13.50 16.87
CA MET A 1 32.79 -13.14 16.37
C MET A 1 32.82 -11.64 16.28
N ASP A 2 33.18 -11.14 15.11
CA ASP A 2 33.45 -9.72 14.95
C ASP A 2 32.26 -9.21 14.14
N GLY A 3 31.32 -8.58 14.86
CA GLY A 3 30.14 -7.97 14.27
C GLY A 3 30.54 -6.91 13.25
N ILE A 4 29.94 -6.96 12.07
CA ILE A 4 30.24 -6.03 10.99
C ILE A 4 29.84 -4.61 11.44
N ALA A 5 30.83 -3.74 11.59
CA ALA A 5 30.68 -2.34 12.03
C ALA A 5 30.37 -1.36 10.88
N GLN A 6 29.72 -1.82 9.80
CA GLN A 6 29.41 -0.99 8.62
C GLN A 6 27.90 -0.66 8.54
N PRO A 7 27.52 0.59 8.16
CA PRO A 7 26.12 0.94 7.94
C PRO A 7 25.50 0.15 6.77
N ILE A 8 24.28 -0.35 6.96
CA ILE A 8 23.47 -0.95 5.89
C ILE A 8 22.43 0.05 5.39
N SER A 9 22.08 -0.03 4.10
CA SER A 9 21.11 0.90 3.52
C SER A 9 19.68 0.66 4.03
N ALA A 10 18.80 1.68 3.92
CA ALA A 10 17.35 1.51 4.13
C ALA A 10 16.73 0.44 3.19
N ALA A 11 17.42 0.08 2.12
CA ALA A 11 17.04 -1.03 1.25
C ALA A 11 17.42 -2.40 1.86
N THR A 12 18.53 -2.48 2.60
CA THR A 12 18.99 -3.70 3.27
C THR A 12 18.16 -4.03 4.51
N ALA A 13 17.79 -3.02 5.31
CA ALA A 13 16.90 -3.22 6.47
C ALA A 13 15.48 -3.68 6.05
N ARG A 14 14.98 -3.23 4.89
CA ARG A 14 13.73 -3.73 4.29
C ARG A 14 13.82 -5.18 3.83
N CYS A 15 14.98 -5.58 3.30
CA CYS A 15 15.24 -6.95 2.88
C CYS A 15 15.17 -7.93 4.06
N LEU A 16 15.76 -7.56 5.20
CA LEU A 16 15.68 -8.36 6.43
C LEU A 16 14.26 -8.44 7.02
N ALA A 17 13.52 -7.33 7.01
CA ALA A 17 12.12 -7.30 7.45
C ALA A 17 11.21 -8.16 6.53
N ALA A 18 11.40 -8.09 5.21
CA ALA A 18 10.64 -8.86 4.23
C ALA A 18 10.91 -10.38 4.35
N SER A 19 12.15 -10.78 4.64
CA SER A 19 12.49 -12.19 4.88
C SER A 19 11.90 -12.74 6.19
N ALA A 20 11.56 -11.88 7.15
CA ALA A 20 10.87 -12.24 8.39
C ALA A 20 9.33 -12.19 8.30
N GLY A 21 8.77 -11.94 7.10
CA GLY A 21 7.32 -11.83 6.89
C GLY A 21 6.71 -10.48 7.30
N ILE A 22 7.54 -9.43 7.46
CA ILE A 22 7.11 -8.07 7.80
C ILE A 22 7.04 -7.26 6.49
N ILE A 23 5.86 -6.76 6.08
CA ILE A 23 5.68 -5.93 4.87
C ILE A 23 5.93 -4.44 5.20
N PRO A 24 7.02 -3.80 4.73
CA PRO A 24 7.33 -2.39 5.02
C PRO A 24 6.92 -1.48 3.86
N LEU A 25 6.06 -0.47 4.12
CA LEU A 25 5.77 0.60 3.16
C LEU A 25 6.85 1.68 3.24
N VAL A 26 7.76 1.71 2.26
CA VAL A 26 8.83 2.74 2.17
C VAL A 26 8.97 3.22 0.73
N LEU A 27 8.75 4.50 0.49
CA LEU A 27 9.10 5.16 -0.78
C LEU A 27 9.97 6.38 -0.51
N GLY A 28 11.27 6.25 -0.83
CA GLY A 28 12.22 7.36 -1.03
C GLY A 28 12.46 8.32 0.14
N GLY A 29 11.90 8.04 1.32
CA GLY A 29 11.96 8.89 2.50
C GLY A 29 11.88 8.10 3.80
N ASP A 30 11.86 8.83 4.92
CA ASP A 30 11.87 8.25 6.26
C ASP A 30 10.69 7.31 6.51
N SER A 31 10.93 6.28 7.32
CA SER A 31 9.85 5.42 7.81
C SER A 31 8.92 6.23 8.71
N VAL A 32 7.62 6.19 8.41
CA VAL A 32 6.60 6.92 9.15
C VAL A 32 5.72 5.96 9.95
N PRO A 33 5.42 6.25 11.22
CA PRO A 33 4.56 5.40 12.02
C PRO A 33 3.13 5.40 11.45
N LEU A 34 2.57 4.20 11.29
CA LEU A 34 1.21 3.99 10.81
C LEU A 34 0.23 3.59 11.92
N ASP A 35 0.75 3.30 13.11
CA ASP A 35 -0.03 3.05 14.32
C ASP A 35 0.34 4.08 15.38
N LEU A 36 -0.54 5.07 15.57
CA LEU A 36 -0.29 6.24 16.43
C LEU A 36 -0.95 6.08 17.81
N GLY A 37 -1.73 5.02 18.02
CA GLY A 37 -2.41 4.75 19.28
C GLY A 37 -3.35 5.89 19.67
N ARG A 38 -3.14 6.45 20.85
CA ARG A 38 -3.96 7.56 21.40
C ARG A 38 -3.23 8.90 21.44
N SER A 39 -2.06 9.01 20.82
CA SER A 39 -1.27 10.26 20.77
C SER A 39 -2.00 11.39 20.05
N GLN A 40 -2.82 11.05 19.05
CA GLN A 40 -3.61 12.02 18.30
C GLN A 40 -4.95 11.43 17.85
N ARG A 41 -5.97 12.28 17.86
CA ARG A 41 -7.32 11.90 17.44
C ARG A 41 -7.41 11.67 15.94
N LEU A 42 -6.79 12.53 15.13
CA LEU A 42 -6.95 12.50 13.67
C LEU A 42 -5.92 11.59 13.02
N PHE A 43 -6.33 10.85 11.99
CA PHE A 43 -5.41 10.08 11.17
C PHE A 43 -4.43 11.01 10.43
N SER A 44 -3.15 10.63 10.44
CA SER A 44 -2.09 11.36 9.74
C SER A 44 -2.23 11.23 8.22
N ARG A 45 -1.47 12.03 7.48
CA ARG A 45 -1.42 11.93 6.01
C ARG A 45 -0.95 10.54 5.55
N SER A 46 0.09 9.99 6.17
CA SER A 46 0.62 8.66 5.82
C SER A 46 -0.40 7.55 6.07
N GLN A 47 -1.14 7.63 7.19
CA GLN A 47 -2.23 6.70 7.47
C GLN A 47 -3.36 6.81 6.46
N LYS A 48 -3.76 8.04 6.08
CA LYS A 48 -4.79 8.24 5.04
C LYS A 48 -4.36 7.67 3.69
N VAL A 49 -3.07 7.76 3.33
CA VAL A 49 -2.53 7.13 2.11
C VAL A 49 -2.61 5.60 2.21
N ALA A 50 -2.22 5.01 3.34
CA ALA A 50 -2.32 3.56 3.55
C ALA A 50 -3.77 3.07 3.54
N LEU A 51 -4.69 3.81 4.17
CA LEU A 51 -6.13 3.54 4.12
C LEU A 51 -6.68 3.71 2.69
N ALA A 52 -6.24 4.71 1.94
CA ALA A 52 -6.62 4.88 0.54
C ALA A 52 -6.16 3.71 -0.33
N GLU A 53 -4.96 3.17 -0.06
CA GLU A 53 -4.48 1.99 -0.76
C GLU A 53 -5.32 0.75 -0.45
N ARG A 54 -5.65 0.55 0.84
CA ARG A 54 -6.50 -0.57 1.30
C ARG A 54 -7.94 -0.45 0.80
N ASP A 55 -8.55 0.72 0.91
CA ASP A 55 -9.99 0.91 0.74
C ASP A 55 -10.38 1.34 -0.68
N GLY A 56 -9.44 1.92 -1.45
CA GLY A 56 -9.65 2.36 -2.85
C GLY A 56 -10.60 3.56 -3.02
N GLY A 57 -11.14 4.09 -1.93
CA GLY A 57 -12.17 5.13 -1.91
C GLY A 57 -13.06 4.95 -0.70
N CYS A 58 -14.32 5.34 -0.81
CA CYS A 58 -15.29 5.02 0.24
C CYS A 58 -15.44 3.50 0.31
N ALA A 59 -15.17 2.91 1.47
CA ALA A 59 -15.21 1.45 1.65
C ALA A 59 -16.64 0.86 1.65
N PHE A 60 -17.66 1.69 1.89
CA PHE A 60 -19.05 1.24 2.06
C PHE A 60 -19.61 0.51 0.82
N PRO A 61 -20.24 -0.67 0.93
CA PRO A 61 -20.63 -1.51 -0.20
C PRO A 61 -21.43 -0.76 -1.30
N GLY A 62 -20.96 -0.84 -2.55
CA GLY A 62 -21.57 -0.22 -3.73
C GLY A 62 -21.20 1.25 -3.98
N CYS A 63 -20.46 1.90 -3.09
CA CYS A 63 -20.01 3.29 -3.30
C CYS A 63 -18.84 3.39 -4.30
N THR A 64 -18.79 4.48 -5.08
CA THR A 64 -17.72 4.72 -6.07
C THR A 64 -16.95 6.01 -5.82
N ARG A 65 -17.18 6.68 -4.68
CA ARG A 65 -16.49 7.94 -4.36
C ARG A 65 -14.99 7.70 -4.14
N PRO A 66 -14.11 8.42 -4.86
CA PRO A 66 -12.67 8.24 -4.72
C PRO A 66 -12.14 8.78 -3.38
N PRO A 67 -10.91 8.41 -2.98
CA PRO A 67 -10.33 8.75 -1.68
C PRO A 67 -10.33 10.25 -1.33
N GLN A 68 -10.22 11.12 -2.33
CA GLN A 68 -10.24 12.58 -2.16
C GLN A 68 -11.56 13.14 -1.61
N PHE A 69 -12.66 12.38 -1.69
CA PHE A 69 -13.96 12.73 -1.10
C PHE A 69 -14.24 11.96 0.19
N CYS A 70 -13.23 11.32 0.76
CA CYS A 70 -13.36 10.44 1.92
C CYS A 70 -12.57 10.96 3.11
N ASP A 71 -13.18 10.79 4.29
CA ASP A 71 -12.54 10.98 5.57
C ASP A 71 -12.21 9.62 6.19
N ALA A 72 -11.16 9.60 6.99
CA ALA A 72 -10.82 8.43 7.80
C ALA A 72 -11.72 8.39 9.04
N HIS A 73 -12.49 7.32 9.15
CA HIS A 73 -13.41 7.01 10.24
C HIS A 73 -12.80 5.97 11.17
N HIS A 74 -12.96 6.16 12.49
CA HIS A 74 -12.59 5.14 13.47
C HIS A 74 -13.70 4.09 13.59
N ILE A 75 -13.38 2.82 13.31
CA ILE A 75 -14.31 1.68 13.47
C ILE A 75 -14.73 1.55 14.94
N ARG A 76 -13.76 1.45 15.84
CA ARG A 76 -13.93 1.69 17.27
C ARG A 76 -13.77 3.18 17.49
N TRP A 77 -14.86 3.86 17.78
CA TRP A 77 -14.90 5.31 17.92
C TRP A 77 -13.91 5.83 18.96
N TRP A 78 -13.30 6.97 18.67
CA TRP A 78 -12.28 7.60 19.51
C TRP A 78 -12.78 7.85 20.94
N ASP A 79 -13.88 8.58 21.11
CA ASP A 79 -14.41 8.91 22.44
C ASP A 79 -15.19 7.73 23.04
N ARG A 80 -16.25 7.28 22.34
CA ARG A 80 -17.21 6.27 22.83
C ARG A 80 -16.55 4.93 23.15
N HIS A 81 -15.59 4.47 22.34
CA HIS A 81 -14.99 3.14 22.48
C HIS A 81 -13.52 3.19 22.89
N HIS A 82 -12.99 4.38 23.18
CA HIS A 82 -11.56 4.61 23.44
C HIS A 82 -10.65 4.08 22.31
N GLY A 83 -11.13 4.10 21.06
CA GLY A 83 -10.43 3.53 19.92
C GLY A 83 -9.15 4.27 19.54
N ARG A 84 -8.24 3.54 18.91
CA ARG A 84 -6.89 4.00 18.56
C ARG A 84 -6.83 4.52 17.13
N THR A 85 -5.95 5.46 16.86
CA THR A 85 -5.63 5.96 15.52
C THR A 85 -4.56 5.07 14.92
N ASP A 86 -4.96 3.84 14.60
CA ASP A 86 -4.15 2.77 14.01
C ASP A 86 -4.81 2.30 12.72
N LEU A 87 -4.05 1.75 11.76
CA LEU A 87 -4.63 1.36 10.46
C LEU A 87 -5.73 0.30 10.58
N ALA A 88 -5.57 -0.64 11.52
CA ALA A 88 -6.56 -1.68 11.81
C ALA A 88 -7.90 -1.10 12.30
N ASN A 89 -7.90 0.12 12.85
CA ASN A 89 -9.09 0.80 13.36
C ASN A 89 -9.59 1.95 12.46
N GLY A 90 -8.91 2.23 11.35
CA GLY A 90 -9.32 3.25 10.39
C GLY A 90 -10.08 2.64 9.22
N VAL A 91 -11.00 3.39 8.61
CA VAL A 91 -11.65 3.08 7.33
C VAL A 91 -12.03 4.36 6.59
N LEU A 92 -11.89 4.41 5.26
CA LEU A 92 -12.30 5.56 4.47
C LEU A 92 -13.80 5.55 4.18
N LEU A 93 -14.47 6.66 4.49
CA LEU A 93 -15.87 6.87 4.18
C LEU A 93 -16.08 8.26 3.59
N CYS A 94 -16.87 8.36 2.54
CA CYS A 94 -17.34 9.66 2.06
C CYS A 94 -18.28 10.32 3.07
N SER A 95 -18.45 11.65 2.99
CA SER A 95 -19.29 12.41 3.94
C SER A 95 -20.68 11.77 4.16
N TYR A 96 -21.39 11.33 3.12
CA TYR A 96 -22.68 10.66 3.28
C TYR A 96 -22.60 9.38 4.12
N HIS A 97 -21.72 8.43 3.75
CA HIS A 97 -21.62 7.16 4.46
C HIS A 97 -20.98 7.35 5.84
N HIS A 98 -20.12 8.34 6.02
CA HIS A 98 -19.58 8.68 7.33
C HIS A 98 -20.72 9.04 8.30
N HIS A 99 -21.64 9.91 7.90
CA HIS A 99 -22.80 10.26 8.72
C HIS A 99 -23.82 9.12 8.85
N LEU A 100 -24.04 8.32 7.80
CA LEU A 100 -24.92 7.15 7.86
C LEU A 100 -24.46 6.18 8.96
N LEU A 101 -23.17 5.86 9.01
CA LEU A 101 -22.64 4.92 9.99
C LEU A 101 -22.69 5.46 11.43
N HIS A 102 -22.55 6.77 11.63
CA HIS A 102 -22.75 7.40 12.93
C HIS A 102 -24.19 7.29 13.45
N ARG A 103 -25.18 7.22 12.56
CA ARG A 103 -26.61 7.26 12.91
C ARG A 103 -27.25 5.89 13.01
N GLU A 104 -26.90 4.98 12.10
CA GLU A 104 -27.68 3.77 11.86
C GLU A 104 -27.13 2.53 12.59
N GLY A 105 -25.96 2.59 13.24
CA GLY A 105 -25.46 1.45 14.04
C GLY A 105 -24.92 0.29 13.19
N TRP A 106 -24.31 0.58 12.04
CA TRP A 106 -23.58 -0.41 11.26
C TRP A 106 -22.36 -0.92 12.03
N VAL A 107 -22.07 -2.22 11.86
CA VAL A 107 -20.83 -2.82 12.35
C VAL A 107 -19.85 -2.94 11.20
N ILE A 108 -18.59 -2.57 11.44
CA ILE A 108 -17.50 -2.68 10.47
C ILE A 108 -16.44 -3.60 11.05
N GLU A 109 -15.95 -4.52 10.24
CA GLU A 109 -14.84 -5.41 10.59
C GLU A 109 -13.76 -5.33 9.50
N VAL A 110 -12.50 -5.49 9.91
CA VAL A 110 -11.37 -5.62 8.96
C VAL A 110 -10.78 -7.01 9.14
N ILE A 111 -10.96 -7.86 8.14
CA ILE A 111 -10.49 -9.25 8.13
C ILE A 111 -9.60 -9.43 6.91
N ASP A 112 -8.38 -9.91 7.10
CA ASP A 112 -7.39 -10.09 6.02
C ASP A 112 -7.22 -8.84 5.15
N ASN A 113 -7.11 -7.68 5.81
CA ASN A 113 -7.00 -6.37 5.18
C ASN A 113 -8.21 -5.97 4.29
N ARG A 114 -9.38 -6.57 4.52
CA ARG A 114 -10.64 -6.27 3.83
C ARG A 114 -11.71 -5.80 4.78
N THR A 115 -12.46 -4.79 4.36
CA THR A 115 -13.55 -4.24 5.16
C THR A 115 -14.84 -5.03 4.91
N TRP A 116 -15.55 -5.36 5.98
CA TRP A 116 -16.87 -5.98 5.96
C TRP A 116 -17.86 -5.09 6.71
N PHE A 117 -19.07 -4.98 6.20
CA PHE A 117 -20.12 -4.12 6.73
C PHE A 117 -21.36 -4.95 7.04
N THR A 118 -21.73 -4.98 8.31
CA THR A 118 -22.93 -5.65 8.78
C THR A 118 -24.02 -4.60 9.02
N PRO A 119 -25.14 -4.66 8.27
CA PRO A 119 -26.24 -3.73 8.47
C PRO A 119 -26.94 -3.99 9.81
N PRO A 120 -27.52 -2.96 10.44
CA PRO A 120 -28.38 -3.14 11.60
C PRO A 120 -29.68 -3.86 11.19
N ALA A 121 -30.36 -4.49 12.16
CA ALA A 121 -31.57 -5.28 11.92
C ALA A 121 -32.70 -4.51 11.21
N HIS A 122 -32.86 -3.21 11.48
CA HIS A 122 -33.91 -2.40 10.84
C HIS A 122 -33.63 -2.06 9.38
N VAL A 123 -32.35 -2.10 8.95
CA VAL A 123 -31.97 -1.97 7.54
C VAL A 123 -32.08 -3.32 6.83
N TYR A 124 -31.66 -4.39 7.50
CA TYR A 124 -31.76 -5.75 6.97
C TYR A 124 -31.81 -6.76 8.10
N LEU A 125 -32.99 -7.38 8.30
CA LEU A 125 -33.27 -8.26 9.45
C LEU A 125 -32.26 -9.40 9.61
N ALA A 126 -31.81 -9.99 8.49
CA ALA A 126 -30.84 -11.08 8.52
C ALA A 126 -29.41 -10.64 8.84
N GLN A 127 -29.13 -9.33 8.89
CA GLN A 127 -27.83 -8.73 9.26
C GLN A 127 -26.63 -9.42 8.60
N ARG A 128 -26.78 -9.83 7.33
CA ARG A 128 -25.70 -10.53 6.61
C ARG A 128 -24.56 -9.55 6.31
N PRO A 129 -23.31 -9.87 6.69
CA PRO A 129 -22.15 -9.06 6.36
C PRO A 129 -22.01 -8.90 4.84
N ARG A 130 -21.66 -7.69 4.41
CA ARG A 130 -21.41 -7.34 3.01
C ARG A 130 -19.96 -6.89 2.86
N PRO A 131 -19.24 -7.38 1.85
CA PRO A 131 -17.89 -6.90 1.63
C PRO A 131 -17.90 -5.44 1.14
N GLY A 132 -16.90 -4.68 1.57
CA GLY A 132 -16.65 -3.32 1.10
C GLY A 132 -16.09 -3.26 -0.33
N ASN A 133 -15.93 -2.03 -0.84
CA ASN A 133 -15.65 -1.81 -2.26
C ASN A 133 -14.25 -2.19 -2.74
N ASN A 134 -13.31 -2.45 -1.84
CA ASN A 134 -11.95 -2.81 -2.21
C ASN A 134 -11.83 -4.21 -2.84
N LEU A 135 -12.90 -5.02 -2.83
CA LEU A 135 -12.95 -6.25 -3.62
C LEU A 135 -12.78 -6.00 -5.13
N ARG A 136 -13.21 -4.85 -5.67
CA ARG A 136 -13.09 -4.56 -7.10
C ARG A 136 -11.67 -4.18 -7.53
N ARG A 137 -10.85 -3.60 -6.64
CA ARG A 137 -9.52 -3.08 -7.00
C ARG A 137 -8.46 -4.19 -7.12
N LEU A 138 -8.59 -5.27 -6.37
CA LEU A 138 -7.70 -6.44 -6.47
C LEU A 138 -7.97 -7.28 -7.73
N LEU A 139 -9.17 -7.24 -8.30
CA LEU A 139 -9.53 -7.96 -9.52
C LEU A 139 -9.16 -7.21 -10.81
N LEU A 140 -8.80 -5.93 -10.72
CA LEU A 140 -8.46 -5.08 -11.88
C LEU A 140 -7.00 -4.59 -11.85
N ARG A 141 -6.15 -5.09 -10.95
CA ARG A 141 -4.71 -4.83 -11.02
C ARG A 141 -4.14 -5.75 -12.10
N PRO A 142 -3.63 -5.24 -13.24
CA PRO A 142 -2.94 -6.09 -14.18
C PRO A 142 -1.69 -6.64 -13.48
N VAL A 143 -1.59 -7.98 -13.39
CA VAL A 143 -0.29 -8.63 -13.26
C VAL A 143 0.43 -8.31 -14.57
N VAL A 144 1.51 -7.54 -14.51
CA VAL A 144 2.42 -7.42 -15.65
C VAL A 144 3.18 -8.75 -15.78
N PRO A 145 2.99 -9.56 -16.84
CA PRO A 145 3.81 -10.73 -17.07
C PRO A 145 5.02 -10.32 -17.92
N GLY A 146 6.24 -10.57 -17.44
CA GLY A 146 7.44 -10.55 -18.30
C GLY A 146 8.59 -9.62 -17.90
N ALA A 147 9.10 -9.72 -16.67
CA ALA A 147 10.48 -9.33 -16.41
C ALA A 147 11.27 -10.61 -16.11
N GLU A 148 11.57 -11.36 -17.18
CA GLU A 148 12.57 -12.42 -17.10
C GLU A 148 13.96 -11.81 -17.03
N GLU A 149 14.72 -12.41 -16.14
CA GLU A 149 16.11 -12.18 -15.78
C GLU A 149 17.00 -12.62 -16.95
N ASN A 150 18.06 -11.88 -17.27
CA ASN A 150 19.33 -12.47 -17.73
C ASN A 150 20.46 -11.43 -17.63
N ASP A 151 21.36 -11.71 -16.68
CA ASP A 151 22.68 -11.11 -16.57
C ASP A 151 23.63 -11.96 -17.42
N ALA A 152 24.14 -11.39 -18.51
CA ALA A 152 25.22 -11.98 -19.28
C ALA A 152 25.98 -10.88 -20.05
N GLY A 153 27.03 -10.37 -19.42
CA GLY A 153 28.33 -10.30 -20.08
C GLY A 153 28.73 -9.00 -20.78
N ALA A 154 29.95 -8.60 -20.41
CA ALA A 154 30.94 -7.87 -21.18
C ALA A 154 30.95 -6.33 -21.12
N LEU A 155 31.84 -5.86 -20.24
CA LEU A 155 32.60 -4.63 -20.43
C LEU A 155 33.26 -4.58 -21.82
N GLY A 156 33.16 -3.42 -22.47
CA GLY A 156 34.28 -2.70 -23.08
C GLY A 156 34.81 -3.16 -24.44
N ALA A 157 34.66 -2.29 -25.44
CA ALA A 157 35.78 -1.82 -26.25
C ALA A 157 35.34 -0.62 -27.11
N ALA A 158 36.07 0.49 -26.95
CA ALA A 158 36.18 1.52 -27.97
C ALA A 158 37.01 0.99 -29.16
N GLY A 159 36.77 1.49 -30.37
CA GLY A 159 37.69 1.31 -31.50
C GLY A 159 37.03 1.37 -32.87
N ASP A 160 37.43 2.38 -33.62
CA ASP A 160 36.96 2.84 -34.93
C ASP A 160 36.89 1.79 -36.07
N VAL A 161 35.95 2.04 -36.99
CA VAL A 161 35.92 1.45 -38.33
C VAL A 161 36.35 2.52 -39.35
N VAL A 162 37.49 2.32 -40.00
CA VAL A 162 37.75 2.79 -41.38
C VAL A 162 38.60 1.75 -42.12
N PRO A 163 38.16 1.24 -43.29
CA PRO A 163 38.97 0.42 -44.17
C PRO A 163 39.57 1.26 -45.31
N ALA A 164 40.75 0.86 -45.81
CA ALA A 164 41.17 0.81 -47.23
C ALA A 164 42.68 0.99 -47.38
N GLY A 165 43.29 0.20 -48.28
CA GLY A 165 44.59 0.53 -48.87
C GLY A 165 45.52 -0.67 -49.04
N SER A 166 45.43 -1.30 -50.19
CA SER A 166 46.35 -2.34 -50.67
C SER A 166 47.62 -1.77 -51.32
N ALA A 167 48.67 -2.59 -51.31
CA ALA A 167 49.80 -2.70 -52.25
C ALA A 167 51.07 -1.87 -52.00
N GLY A 168 52.23 -2.54 -52.04
CA GLY A 168 53.53 -1.91 -52.28
C GLY A 168 54.76 -2.63 -51.73
N GLU A 169 55.12 -3.75 -52.36
CA GLU A 169 56.48 -4.29 -52.61
C GLU A 169 57.72 -3.57 -51.99
N GLN A 170 58.47 -4.37 -51.22
CA GLN A 170 59.94 -4.51 -51.03
C GLN A 170 60.96 -3.47 -51.57
N ALA A 171 61.90 -3.14 -50.67
CA ALA A 171 63.36 -3.04 -50.86
C ALA A 171 63.97 -2.13 -51.95
N ALA A 172 64.90 -1.28 -51.46
CA ALA A 172 65.89 -0.42 -52.16
C ALA A 172 65.39 0.95 -52.66
#